data_AF-A0A9W2YZ08-F1
#
_entry.id   AF-A0A9W2YZ08-F1
#
_cell.length_a   1.000
_cell.length_b   1.000
_cell.length_c   1.000
_cell.angle_alpha   90.00
_cell.angle_beta   90.00
_cell.angle_gamma   90.00
#
_symmetry.space_group_name_H-M   'P 1'
#
loop_
_entity.id
_entity.type
_entity.pdbx_description
1 polymer ?
#
loop_
_entity_poly.entity_id
_entity_poly.type
_entity_poly.pdbx_seq_one_letter_code
_entity_poly.pdbx_strand_id
1 'polypeptide(L)'
;MLDDLLAGQEKSKFILMQDAADGPGRYLLLNWARNLYKRVGKTILVCYERPPQYFTEWLPKDATGRITFIDGNLRVPASSEGGCDILFEKEITEAISGPTCILFDSLTLPILLRQVPQTCAVLHRLITNENVLQVLALIHKDIHDQHTCDLLSSLATSIVDVSPVSLLQHKHNIRHCRVTGKVFKTVESVTYDSELNVKTITPWTSTTDVPASSITGPQVDPLAKLSFNLSLTETEKEARSQVKLPYIKDIETEISSRIIYQPDEADDIDDEDPDEDLDI
;
A
#
# COMPACT_ATOMS: atom_id res chain seq x y z
N MET A 1 -12.42 -6.23 0.73
CA MET A 1 -11.11 -6.24 1.43
C MET A 1 -11.00 -5.11 2.44
N LEU A 2 -11.20 -3.84 2.06
CA LEU A 2 -11.12 -2.74 3.04
C LEU A 2 -12.21 -2.86 4.11
N ASP A 3 -13.42 -3.25 3.71
CA ASP A 3 -14.52 -3.47 4.65
C ASP A 3 -14.16 -4.57 5.66
N ASP A 4 -13.59 -5.68 5.20
CA ASP A 4 -13.15 -6.79 6.04
C ASP A 4 -12.04 -6.37 7.02
N LEU A 5 -11.08 -5.55 6.57
CA LEU A 5 -10.03 -4.99 7.41
C LEU A 5 -10.59 -3.98 8.44
N LEU A 6 -11.49 -3.09 8.00
CA LEU A 6 -12.17 -2.12 8.87
C LEU A 6 -13.05 -2.80 9.90
N ALA A 7 -13.74 -3.88 9.53
CA ALA A 7 -14.58 -4.73 10.38
C ALA A 7 -13.77 -5.67 11.29
N GLY A 8 -12.46 -5.83 11.04
CA GLY A 8 -11.58 -6.73 11.78
C GLY A 8 -11.84 -8.22 11.48
N GLN A 9 -12.52 -8.52 10.36
CA GLN A 9 -12.72 -9.88 9.87
C GLN A 9 -11.43 -10.43 9.24
N GLU A 10 -10.72 -9.59 8.48
CA GLU A 10 -9.39 -9.92 7.96
C GLU A 10 -8.32 -9.47 8.97
N LYS A 11 -7.46 -10.41 9.39
CA LYS A 11 -6.42 -10.14 10.39
C LYS A 11 -5.24 -9.43 9.73
N SER A 12 -4.85 -8.29 10.29
CA SER A 12 -3.63 -7.59 9.89
C SER A 12 -2.95 -7.02 11.13
N LYS A 13 -1.67 -7.35 11.30
CA LYS A 13 -0.90 -6.96 12.48
C LYS A 13 -0.40 -5.52 12.38
N PHE A 14 0.05 -5.10 11.20
CA PHE A 14 0.43 -3.72 10.91
C PHE A 14 -0.24 -3.22 9.64
N ILE A 15 -0.98 -2.13 9.76
CA ILE A 15 -1.65 -1.44 8.67
C ILE A 15 -0.98 -0.09 8.47
N LEU A 16 -0.35 0.10 7.31
CA LEU A 16 0.21 1.38 6.90
C LEU A 16 -0.75 2.07 5.93
N MET A 17 -1.24 3.25 6.31
CA MET A 17 -2.04 4.10 5.45
C MET A 17 -1.13 5.15 4.81
N GLN A 18 -1.10 5.18 3.49
CA GLN A 18 -0.36 6.18 2.72
C GLN A 18 -1.38 7.15 2.12
N ASP A 19 -1.18 8.43 2.35
CA ASP A 19 -2.03 9.48 1.80
C ASP A 19 -1.17 10.63 1.28
N ALA A 20 -1.82 11.66 0.73
CA ALA A 20 -1.20 12.91 0.33
C ALA A 20 -2.17 14.06 0.66
N ALA A 21 -1.69 15.30 0.58
CA ALA A 21 -2.49 16.49 0.91
C ALA A 21 -3.82 16.60 0.15
N ASP A 22 -3.90 16.06 -1.07
CA ASP A 22 -5.09 16.10 -1.94
C ASP A 22 -6.13 15.02 -1.60
N GLY A 23 -5.74 13.96 -0.89
CA GLY A 23 -6.62 12.86 -0.47
C GLY A 23 -6.29 12.41 0.95
N PRO A 24 -6.65 13.18 1.99
CA PRO A 24 -6.23 12.90 3.35
C PRO A 24 -6.81 11.59 3.89
N GLY A 25 -5.93 10.71 4.37
CA GLY A 25 -6.25 9.41 4.97
C GLY A 25 -6.88 9.54 6.36
N ARG A 26 -6.81 10.73 6.98
CA ARG A 26 -7.36 10.99 8.32
C ARG A 26 -8.83 10.61 8.47
N TYR A 27 -9.64 10.76 7.43
CA TYR A 27 -11.05 10.35 7.47
C TYR A 27 -11.17 8.83 7.65
N LEU A 28 -10.38 8.07 6.90
CA LEU A 28 -10.34 6.62 7.04
C LEU A 28 -9.76 6.20 8.40
N LEU A 29 -8.72 6.88 8.90
CA LEU A 29 -8.17 6.68 10.26
C LEU A 29 -9.24 6.83 11.34
N LEU A 30 -10.06 7.88 11.28
CA LEU A 30 -11.14 8.14 12.23
C LEU A 30 -12.22 7.05 12.18
N ASN A 31 -12.59 6.61 10.98
CA ASN A 31 -13.50 5.48 10.80
C ASN A 31 -12.91 4.18 11.36
N TRP A 32 -11.58 3.99 11.24
CA TRP A 32 -10.89 2.86 11.83
C TRP A 32 -10.90 2.90 13.35
N ALA A 33 -10.59 4.05 13.94
CA ALA A 33 -10.65 4.28 15.38
C ALA A 33 -12.06 3.99 15.92
N ARG A 34 -13.10 4.46 15.22
CA ARG A 34 -14.52 4.21 15.55
C ARG A 34 -14.89 2.72 15.56
N ASN A 35 -14.27 1.95 14.68
CA ASN A 35 -14.48 0.51 14.61
C ASN A 35 -13.67 -0.25 15.67
N LEU A 36 -12.44 0.18 15.95
CA LEU A 36 -11.56 -0.48 16.91
C LEU A 36 -12.06 -0.38 18.35
N TYR A 37 -12.49 0.80 18.82
CA TYR A 37 -12.92 0.97 20.22
C TYR A 37 -14.17 0.14 20.58
N LYS A 38 -14.98 -0.22 19.57
CA LYS A 38 -16.17 -1.07 19.73
C LYS A 38 -15.79 -2.54 19.90
N ARG A 39 -14.72 -2.99 19.24
CA ARG A 39 -14.29 -4.39 19.22
C ARG A 39 -13.22 -4.73 20.26
N VAL A 40 -12.38 -3.77 20.60
CA VAL A 40 -11.20 -3.96 21.46
C VAL A 40 -11.41 -3.23 22.77
N GLY A 41 -10.98 -3.86 23.88
CA GLY A 41 -11.14 -3.29 25.22
C GLY A 41 -10.29 -2.04 25.46
N LYS A 42 -9.13 -1.95 24.80
CA LYS A 42 -8.18 -0.85 24.93
C LYS A 42 -7.66 -0.41 23.56
N THR A 43 -7.61 0.89 23.34
CA THR A 43 -6.99 1.48 22.15
C THR A 43 -6.12 2.66 22.56
N ILE A 44 -4.94 2.78 21.96
CA ILE A 44 -4.02 3.91 22.16
C ILE A 44 -4.00 4.71 20.87
N LEU A 45 -4.23 6.02 20.94
CA LEU A 45 -4.08 6.93 19.80
C LEU A 45 -2.97 7.93 20.10
N VAL A 46 -1.89 7.84 19.34
CA VAL A 46 -0.74 8.75 19.42
C VAL A 46 -0.96 9.88 18.42
N CYS A 47 -0.90 11.11 18.93
CA CYS A 47 -1.40 12.31 18.28
C CYS A 47 -0.25 13.30 18.00
N TYR A 48 0.40 13.22 16.84
CA TYR A 48 1.48 14.12 16.43
C TYR A 48 1.01 15.35 15.68
N GLU A 49 -0.03 15.25 14.85
CA GLU A 49 -0.45 16.37 13.99
C GLU A 49 -1.58 17.21 14.56
N ARG A 50 -2.49 16.54 15.27
CA ARG A 50 -3.62 17.20 15.91
C ARG A 50 -3.57 16.90 17.40
N PRO A 51 -3.94 17.85 18.27
CA PRO A 51 -3.98 17.58 19.69
C PRO A 51 -5.14 16.62 20.01
N PRO A 52 -5.10 15.87 21.13
CA PRO A 52 -6.13 14.90 21.50
C PRO A 52 -7.57 15.42 21.41
N GLN A 53 -7.79 16.71 21.75
CA GLN A 53 -9.10 17.36 21.72
C GLN A 53 -9.78 17.23 20.35
N TYR A 54 -9.01 17.38 19.27
CA TYR A 54 -9.52 17.23 17.89
C TYR A 54 -10.16 15.87 17.66
N PHE A 55 -9.53 14.80 18.14
CA PHE A 55 -10.05 13.44 18.00
C PHE A 55 -11.24 13.18 18.93
N THR A 56 -11.24 13.74 20.13
CA THR A 56 -12.35 13.59 21.07
C THR A 56 -13.65 14.26 20.60
N GLU A 57 -13.57 15.32 19.81
CA GLU A 57 -14.74 15.97 19.20
C GLU A 57 -15.35 15.12 18.08
N TRP A 58 -14.51 14.39 17.35
CA TRP A 58 -14.93 13.51 16.26
C TRP A 58 -15.44 12.15 16.75
N LEU A 59 -14.88 11.64 17.84
CA LEU A 59 -15.22 10.33 18.37
C LEU A 59 -16.48 10.39 19.26
N PRO A 60 -17.33 9.35 19.22
CA PRO A 60 -18.44 9.23 20.15
C PRO A 60 -18.00 9.33 21.63
N LYS A 61 -18.83 9.90 22.51
CA LYS A 61 -18.48 10.14 23.93
C LYS A 61 -18.19 8.84 24.72
N ASP A 62 -18.75 7.72 24.29
CA ASP A 62 -18.47 6.38 24.82
C ASP A 62 -17.08 5.86 24.45
N ALA A 63 -16.51 6.34 23.33
CA ALA A 63 -15.18 5.95 22.88
C ALA A 63 -14.07 6.55 23.74
N THR A 64 -14.27 7.75 24.30
CA THR A 64 -13.25 8.51 25.03
C THR A 64 -12.77 7.81 26.29
N GLY A 65 -13.59 6.96 26.91
CA GLY A 65 -13.20 6.15 28.06
C GLY A 65 -12.37 4.90 27.72
N ARG A 66 -12.37 4.47 26.44
CA ARG A 66 -11.67 3.26 25.96
C ARG A 66 -10.40 3.59 25.17
N ILE A 67 -10.31 4.80 24.64
CA ILE A 67 -9.16 5.29 23.90
C ILE A 67 -8.27 6.11 24.84
N THR A 68 -7.01 5.72 24.98
CA THR A 68 -5.97 6.51 25.65
C THR A 68 -5.27 7.35 24.60
N PHE A 69 -5.26 8.67 24.81
CA PHE A 69 -4.61 9.61 23.92
C PHE A 69 -3.22 9.95 24.45
N ILE A 70 -2.22 9.83 23.59
CA ILE A 70 -0.85 10.28 23.86
C ILE A 70 -0.62 11.51 22.97
N ASP A 71 -0.40 12.67 23.58
CA ASP A 71 -0.15 13.91 22.85
C ASP A 71 1.33 13.98 22.44
N GLY A 72 1.58 13.73 21.16
CA GLY A 72 2.91 13.78 20.57
C GLY A 72 3.51 15.18 20.47
N ASN A 73 2.71 16.24 20.65
CA ASN A 73 3.17 17.62 20.68
C ASN A 73 3.70 18.04 22.05
N LEU A 74 3.32 17.32 23.12
CA LEU A 74 3.89 17.53 24.44
C LEU A 74 5.30 16.94 24.44
N ARG A 75 6.30 17.78 24.14
CA ARG A 75 7.71 17.42 24.30
C ARG A 75 7.94 16.94 25.74
N VAL A 76 8.22 15.65 25.91
CA VAL A 76 8.86 15.17 27.15
C VAL A 76 10.28 15.72 27.09
N PRO A 77 10.72 16.58 28.04
CA PRO A 77 12.11 16.99 28.10
C PRO A 77 12.95 15.73 28.24
N ALA A 78 13.91 15.54 27.33
CA ALA A 78 14.84 14.43 27.36
C ALA A 78 15.40 14.33 28.78
N SER A 79 15.03 13.28 29.52
CA SER A 79 15.72 12.97 30.75
C SER A 79 17.19 12.76 30.42
N SER A 80 18.05 13.24 31.30
CA SER A 80 19.45 13.62 31.08
C SER A 80 20.41 12.53 30.60
N GLU A 81 19.95 11.35 30.16
CA GLU A 81 20.81 10.25 29.70
C GLU A 81 20.27 9.42 28.51
N GLY A 82 19.21 9.83 27.80
CA GLY A 82 18.74 9.05 26.64
C GLY A 82 17.93 9.89 25.65
N GLY A 83 18.30 9.84 24.36
CA GLY A 83 17.75 10.69 23.30
C GLY A 83 16.21 10.76 23.25
N CYS A 84 15.66 11.88 22.77
CA CYS A 84 14.21 12.19 22.73
C CYS A 84 13.36 10.99 22.29
N ASP A 85 12.55 10.37 23.15
CA ASP A 85 11.63 9.30 22.74
C ASP A 85 10.47 9.90 21.90
N ILE A 86 10.75 10.15 20.62
CA ILE A 86 9.83 10.85 19.72
C ILE A 86 8.64 9.96 19.36
N LEU A 87 8.78 8.64 19.51
CA LEU A 87 7.68 7.72 19.28
C LEU A 87 6.86 7.44 20.53
N PHE A 88 7.24 8.03 21.68
CA PHE A 88 6.61 7.80 22.98
C PHE A 88 6.54 6.30 23.31
N GLU A 89 7.60 5.55 22.96
CA GLU A 89 7.65 4.11 23.13
C GLU A 89 7.44 3.71 24.59
N LYS A 90 8.05 4.45 25.53
CA LYS A 90 7.87 4.20 26.96
C LYS A 90 6.43 4.40 27.40
N GLU A 91 5.83 5.55 27.06
CA GLU A 91 4.46 5.89 27.42
C GLU A 91 3.45 4.92 26.78
N ILE A 92 3.68 4.52 25.53
CA ILE A 92 2.88 3.48 24.86
C ILE A 92 3.00 2.17 25.63
N THR A 93 4.22 1.75 25.97
CA THR A 93 4.47 0.46 26.64
C THR A 93 3.85 0.43 28.03
N GLU A 94 3.90 1.53 28.78
CA GLU A 94 3.25 1.68 30.09
C GLU A 94 1.72 1.71 29.98
N ALA A 95 1.18 2.27 28.88
CA ALA A 95 -0.27 2.33 28.64
C ALA A 95 -0.87 1.01 28.12
N ILE A 96 -0.05 0.07 27.65
CA ILE A 96 -0.51 -1.27 27.23
C ILE A 96 -1.02 -2.02 28.47
N SER A 97 -2.30 -2.39 28.43
CA SER A 97 -2.95 -3.16 29.50
C SER A 97 -3.80 -4.25 28.87
N GLY A 98 -3.21 -5.43 28.71
CA GLY A 98 -3.80 -6.54 27.97
C GLY A 98 -3.90 -6.28 26.46
N PRO A 99 -4.82 -6.97 25.75
CA PRO A 99 -4.97 -6.86 24.30
C PRO A 99 -5.32 -5.43 23.86
N THR A 100 -4.37 -4.77 23.19
CA THR A 100 -4.41 -3.33 22.87
C THR A 100 -4.17 -3.10 21.39
N CYS A 101 -4.91 -2.16 20.78
CA CYS A 101 -4.59 -1.64 19.45
C CYS A 101 -3.93 -0.26 19.54
N ILE A 102 -2.97 0.00 18.66
CA ILE A 102 -2.21 1.27 18.63
C ILE A 102 -2.48 1.96 17.30
N LEU A 103 -2.87 3.23 17.34
CA LEU A 103 -3.04 4.09 16.18
C LEU A 103 -2.07 5.24 16.26
N PHE A 104 -1.38 5.52 15.17
CA PHE A 104 -0.57 6.71 14.98
C PHE A 104 -1.27 7.61 13.96
N ASP A 105 -1.60 8.84 14.36
CA ASP A 105 -2.27 9.78 13.46
C ASP A 105 -1.39 10.21 12.28
N SER A 106 -0.07 10.22 12.47
CA SER A 106 0.94 10.46 11.45
C SER A 106 2.33 10.04 11.93
N LEU A 107 3.08 9.32 11.12
CA LEU A 107 4.49 9.01 11.37
C LEU A 107 5.44 10.10 10.85
N THR A 108 4.90 11.13 10.18
CA THR A 108 5.70 12.16 9.53
C THR A 108 6.59 12.89 10.53
N LEU A 109 6.05 13.34 11.66
CA LEU A 109 6.84 14.06 12.67
C LEU A 109 7.96 13.18 13.28
N PRO A 110 7.70 11.94 13.72
CA PRO A 110 8.76 11.02 14.14
C PRO A 110 9.88 10.81 13.11
N ILE A 111 9.53 10.66 11.83
CA ILE A 111 10.48 10.46 10.73
C ILE A 111 11.27 11.73 10.39
N LEU A 112 10.68 12.91 10.55
CA LEU A 112 11.39 14.18 10.33
C LEU A 112 12.41 14.46 11.44
N LEU A 113 12.18 13.95 12.64
CA LEU A 113 13.03 14.22 13.81
C LEU A 113 14.07 13.13 14.08
N ARG A 114 13.94 11.94 13.47
CA ARG A 114 14.84 10.78 13.62
C ARG A 114 14.98 10.02 12.31
N GLN A 115 16.06 9.24 12.17
CA GLN A 115 16.24 8.44 10.96
C GLN A 115 15.14 7.35 10.85
N VAL A 116 14.61 7.14 9.65
CA VAL A 116 13.54 6.16 9.36
C VAL A 116 13.82 4.76 9.97
N PRO A 117 15.04 4.19 9.91
CA PRO A 117 15.32 2.89 10.50
C PRO A 117 15.05 2.81 12.01
N GLN A 118 15.21 3.92 12.73
CA GLN A 118 14.90 3.98 14.16
C GLN A 118 13.40 3.91 14.40
N THR A 119 12.60 4.62 13.58
CA THR A 119 11.14 4.54 13.59
C THR A 119 10.68 3.12 13.27
N CYS A 120 11.26 2.51 12.24
CA CYS A 120 11.02 1.11 11.88
C CYS A 120 11.33 0.14 13.03
N ALA A 121 12.45 0.35 13.74
CA ALA A 121 12.83 -0.51 14.87
C ALA A 121 11.84 -0.42 16.03
N VAL A 122 11.35 0.78 16.35
CA VAL A 122 10.30 0.98 17.38
C VAL A 122 8.99 0.34 16.93
N LEU A 123 8.54 0.61 15.70
CA LEU A 123 7.33 -0.01 15.15
C LEU A 123 7.42 -1.53 15.19
N HIS A 124 8.56 -2.10 14.79
CA HIS A 124 8.79 -3.54 14.84
C HIS A 124 8.63 -4.07 16.28
N ARG A 125 9.21 -3.42 17.30
CA ARG A 125 9.05 -3.84 18.71
C ARG A 125 7.59 -3.81 19.15
N LEU A 126 6.84 -2.77 18.78
CA LEU A 126 5.40 -2.68 19.06
C LEU A 126 4.59 -3.75 18.32
N ILE A 127 4.92 -4.03 17.06
CA ILE A 127 4.30 -5.07 16.24
C ILE A 127 4.58 -6.45 16.82
N THR A 128 5.80 -6.73 17.31
CA THR A 128 6.15 -8.03 17.90
C THR A 128 5.60 -8.24 19.31
N ASN A 129 5.08 -7.20 19.95
CA ASN A 129 4.54 -7.30 21.30
C ASN A 129 3.27 -8.18 21.32
N GLU A 130 3.23 -9.17 22.21
CA GLU A 130 2.13 -10.13 22.33
C GLU A 130 0.80 -9.47 22.75
N ASN A 131 0.88 -8.41 23.54
CA ASN A 131 -0.30 -7.66 24.00
C ASN A 131 -0.85 -6.71 22.92
N VAL A 132 -0.09 -6.43 21.86
CA VAL A 132 -0.52 -5.53 20.80
C VAL A 132 -1.25 -6.34 19.73
N LEU A 133 -2.55 -6.12 19.55
CA LEU A 133 -3.34 -6.85 18.55
C LEU A 133 -3.13 -6.34 17.13
N GLN A 134 -3.06 -5.02 16.97
CA GLN A 134 -2.93 -4.36 15.69
C GLN A 134 -2.29 -2.98 15.88
N VAL A 135 -1.35 -2.64 15.00
CA VAL A 135 -0.81 -1.29 14.84
C VAL A 135 -1.37 -0.73 13.54
N LEU A 136 -1.83 0.51 13.58
CA LEU A 136 -2.22 1.27 12.40
C LEU A 136 -1.51 2.61 12.40
N ALA A 137 -0.91 2.98 11.28
CA ALA A 137 -0.16 4.22 11.18
C ALA A 137 -0.39 4.90 9.85
N LEU A 138 -0.46 6.23 9.86
CA LEU A 138 -0.60 7.04 8.66
C LEU A 138 0.74 7.71 8.29
N ILE A 139 1.03 7.81 6.99
CA ILE A 139 2.18 8.53 6.46
C ILE A 139 1.78 9.35 5.22
N HIS A 140 2.22 10.61 5.22
CA HIS A 140 2.03 11.56 4.12
C HIS A 140 3.12 11.37 3.06
N LYS A 141 2.81 10.67 1.96
CA LYS A 141 3.78 10.29 0.91
C LYS A 141 4.32 11.46 0.09
N ASP A 142 3.64 12.61 0.14
CA ASP A 142 4.07 13.86 -0.48
C ASP A 142 5.16 14.59 0.31
N ILE A 143 5.41 14.20 1.56
CA ILE A 143 6.45 14.77 2.42
C ILE A 143 7.73 13.92 2.41
N HIS A 144 7.60 12.60 2.18
CA HIS A 144 8.71 11.65 2.24
C HIS A 144 9.12 11.16 0.86
N ASP A 145 10.38 10.75 0.74
CA ASP A 145 10.86 10.11 -0.47
C ASP A 145 10.39 8.65 -0.57
N GLN A 146 10.49 8.08 -1.77
CA GLN A 146 10.04 6.72 -2.05
C GLN A 146 10.73 5.68 -1.16
N HIS A 147 12.03 5.85 -0.88
CA HIS A 147 12.79 4.90 -0.07
C HIS A 147 12.25 4.81 1.38
N THR A 148 11.94 5.95 1.99
CA THR A 148 11.28 6.01 3.31
C THR A 148 9.95 5.28 3.31
N CYS A 149 9.13 5.51 2.28
CA CYS A 149 7.82 4.87 2.14
C CYS A 149 7.95 3.36 1.97
N ASP A 150 8.93 2.90 1.18
CA ASP A 150 9.19 1.48 0.93
C ASP A 150 9.68 0.74 2.18
N LEU A 151 10.57 1.38 2.97
CA LEU A 151 11.07 0.79 4.21
C LEU A 151 9.93 0.54 5.21
N LEU A 152 9.01 1.50 5.37
CA LEU A 152 7.83 1.32 6.22
C LEU A 152 6.84 0.31 5.65
N SER A 153 6.65 0.33 4.33
CA SER A 153 5.80 -0.62 3.61
C SER A 153 6.28 -2.05 3.77
N SER A 154 7.59 -2.26 3.93
CA SER A 154 8.18 -3.59 4.14
C SER A 154 7.76 -4.23 5.47
N LEU A 155 7.50 -3.41 6.50
CA LEU A 155 7.02 -3.88 7.81
C LEU A 155 5.52 -4.20 7.80
N ALA A 156 4.75 -3.61 6.88
CA ALA A 156 3.29 -3.62 6.91
C ALA A 156 2.70 -4.91 6.32
N THR A 157 1.81 -5.55 7.08
CA THR A 157 1.01 -6.68 6.59
C THR A 157 -0.13 -6.19 5.69
N SER A 158 -0.65 -4.98 5.91
CA SER A 158 -1.55 -4.32 4.97
C SER A 158 -1.08 -2.91 4.66
N ILE A 159 -1.18 -2.51 3.40
CA ILE A 159 -0.96 -1.14 2.93
C ILE A 159 -2.24 -0.65 2.29
N VAL A 160 -2.67 0.56 2.66
CA VAL A 160 -3.81 1.25 2.07
C VAL A 160 -3.32 2.59 1.54
N ASP A 161 -3.13 2.68 0.23
CA ASP A 161 -2.76 3.91 -0.45
C ASP A 161 -4.02 4.65 -0.93
N VAL A 162 -4.20 5.87 -0.42
CA VAL A 162 -5.35 6.73 -0.63
C VAL A 162 -5.04 7.70 -1.77
N SER A 163 -5.98 7.83 -2.71
CA SER A 163 -5.93 8.82 -3.78
C SER A 163 -7.30 9.49 -3.92
N PRO A 164 -7.39 10.80 -4.07
CA PRO A 164 -8.67 11.46 -4.24
C PRO A 164 -9.29 11.15 -5.60
N VAL A 165 -10.62 11.08 -5.65
CA VAL A 165 -11.41 11.02 -6.91
C VAL A 165 -12.35 12.23 -6.96
N SER A 166 -13.03 12.51 -5.86
CA SER A 166 -13.80 13.74 -5.62
C SER A 166 -13.79 14.08 -4.13
N LEU A 167 -14.45 15.18 -3.72
CA LEU A 167 -14.43 15.66 -2.33
C LEU A 167 -14.83 14.62 -1.27
N LEU A 168 -15.76 13.72 -1.60
CA LEU A 168 -16.25 12.67 -0.69
C LEU A 168 -16.05 11.27 -1.28
N GLN A 169 -15.17 11.12 -2.28
CA GLN A 169 -14.90 9.83 -2.89
C GLN A 169 -13.39 9.67 -3.09
N HIS A 170 -12.85 8.62 -2.48
CA HIS A 170 -11.43 8.28 -2.61
C HIS A 170 -11.28 6.89 -3.26
N LYS A 171 -10.21 6.74 -4.03
CA LYS A 171 -9.73 5.45 -4.53
C LYS A 171 -8.70 4.93 -3.54
N HIS A 172 -8.86 3.68 -3.13
CA HIS A 172 -7.96 3.00 -2.20
C HIS A 172 -7.28 1.83 -2.90
N ASN A 173 -5.96 1.91 -3.08
CA ASN A 173 -5.16 0.78 -3.53
C ASN A 173 -4.72 -0.01 -2.29
N ILE A 174 -5.17 -1.25 -2.19
CA ILE A 174 -4.97 -2.07 -1.01
C ILE A 174 -4.07 -3.24 -1.36
N ARG A 175 -2.99 -3.40 -0.61
CA ARG A 175 -2.14 -4.60 -0.62
C ARG A 175 -2.25 -5.25 0.75
N HIS A 176 -2.65 -6.51 0.81
CA HIS A 176 -2.75 -7.26 2.05
C HIS A 176 -2.00 -8.59 1.95
N CYS A 177 -1.11 -8.87 2.90
CA CYS A 177 -0.42 -10.14 3.05
C CYS A 177 -1.09 -10.92 4.18
N ARG A 178 -1.67 -12.07 3.85
CA ARG A 178 -2.24 -12.98 4.85
C ARG A 178 -1.16 -13.71 5.62
N VAL A 179 -1.52 -14.26 6.78
CA VAL A 179 -0.65 -15.16 7.57
C VAL A 179 -0.15 -16.37 6.78
N THR A 180 -0.84 -16.76 5.71
CA THR A 180 -0.42 -17.84 4.80
C THR A 180 0.65 -17.40 3.79
N GLY A 181 1.13 -16.15 3.85
CA GLY A 181 2.03 -15.55 2.86
C GLY A 181 1.35 -15.09 1.57
N LYS A 182 0.06 -15.40 1.36
CA LYS A 182 -0.65 -15.01 0.14
C LYS A 182 -0.88 -13.50 0.12
N VAL A 183 -0.42 -12.85 -0.96
CA VAL A 183 -0.59 -11.41 -1.18
C VAL A 183 -1.82 -11.16 -2.05
N PHE A 184 -2.72 -10.31 -1.55
CA PHE A 184 -3.89 -9.81 -2.26
C PHE A 184 -3.71 -8.34 -2.61
N LYS A 185 -4.08 -7.98 -3.83
CA LYS A 185 -4.11 -6.59 -4.30
C LYS A 185 -5.50 -6.28 -4.81
N THR A 186 -6.13 -5.25 -4.28
CA THR A 186 -7.47 -4.81 -4.68
C THR A 186 -7.52 -3.30 -4.76
N VAL A 187 -8.34 -2.77 -5.66
CA VAL A 187 -8.62 -1.34 -5.75
C VAL A 187 -10.09 -1.15 -5.43
N GLU A 188 -10.39 -0.34 -4.42
CA GLU A 188 -11.75 -0.12 -3.94
C GLU A 188 -12.06 1.39 -3.95
N SER A 189 -13.28 1.75 -4.35
CA SER A 189 -13.83 3.10 -4.25
C SER A 189 -14.54 3.25 -2.91
N VAL A 190 -14.13 4.24 -2.13
CA VAL A 190 -14.75 4.56 -0.83
C VAL A 190 -15.46 5.89 -0.95
N THR A 191 -16.74 5.91 -0.59
CA THR A 191 -17.54 7.14 -0.51
C THR A 191 -17.80 7.49 0.95
N TYR A 192 -17.67 8.77 1.26
CA TYR A 192 -17.90 9.33 2.58
C TYR A 192 -19.23 10.08 2.61
N ASP A 193 -19.88 10.11 3.77
CA ASP A 193 -21.03 10.99 4.01
C ASP A 193 -20.59 12.42 4.37
N SER A 194 -21.54 13.31 4.66
CA SER A 194 -21.27 14.69 5.07
C SER A 194 -20.53 14.81 6.41
N GLU A 195 -20.56 13.77 7.23
CA GLU A 195 -19.85 13.67 8.51
C GLU A 195 -18.51 12.92 8.35
N LEU A 196 -18.08 12.66 7.10
CA LEU A 196 -16.87 11.95 6.74
C LEU A 196 -16.81 10.51 7.30
N ASN A 197 -17.96 9.89 7.53
CA ASN A 197 -18.04 8.46 7.79
C ASN A 197 -17.98 7.68 6.48
N VAL A 198 -17.38 6.50 6.51
CA VAL A 198 -17.42 5.56 5.38
C VAL A 198 -18.87 5.11 5.16
N LYS A 199 -19.43 5.45 3.99
CA LYS A 199 -20.81 5.12 3.62
C LYS A 199 -20.90 3.88 2.74
N THR A 200 -20.05 3.80 1.72
CA THR A 200 -20.07 2.67 0.77
C THR A 200 -18.67 2.40 0.25
N ILE A 201 -18.32 1.11 0.25
CA ILE A 201 -17.09 0.57 -0.33
C ILE A 201 -17.51 -0.31 -1.50
N THR A 202 -17.06 0.01 -2.71
CA THR A 202 -17.31 -0.80 -3.91
C THR A 202 -16.00 -1.14 -4.61
N PRO A 203 -15.92 -2.25 -5.36
CA PRO A 203 -14.78 -2.47 -6.26
C PRO A 203 -14.60 -1.27 -7.19
N TRP A 204 -13.36 -0.84 -7.40
CA TRP A 204 -13.07 0.22 -8.34
C TRP A 204 -13.26 -0.30 -9.77
N THR A 205 -14.26 0.24 -10.47
CA THR A 205 -14.39 0.12 -11.91
C THR A 205 -13.91 1.42 -12.53
N SER A 206 -12.80 1.38 -13.25
CA SER A 206 -12.36 2.55 -14.03
C SER A 206 -13.48 2.92 -15.00
N THR A 207 -13.90 4.18 -15.01
CA THR A 207 -14.92 4.71 -15.94
C THR A 207 -14.42 4.77 -17.40
N THR A 208 -13.39 4.00 -17.74
CA THR A 208 -12.92 3.71 -19.10
C THR A 208 -13.25 2.30 -19.58
N ASP A 209 -13.78 1.42 -18.73
CA ASP A 209 -14.31 0.12 -19.17
C ASP A 209 -15.84 0.17 -19.23
N VAL A 210 -16.34 0.93 -20.20
CA VAL A 210 -17.67 0.65 -20.75
C VAL A 210 -17.50 -0.59 -21.62
N PRO A 211 -18.25 -1.69 -21.39
CA PRO A 211 -18.30 -2.77 -22.37
C PRO A 211 -18.78 -2.15 -23.69
N ALA A 212 -18.00 -2.31 -24.75
CA ALA A 212 -18.29 -1.80 -26.08
C ALA A 212 -19.58 -2.42 -26.65
N SER A 213 -20.72 -1.93 -26.20
CA SER A 213 -22.05 -2.26 -26.72
C SER A 213 -22.95 -1.07 -26.44
N SER A 214 -23.35 -0.38 -27.52
CA SER A 214 -24.30 0.74 -27.59
C SER A 214 -23.81 2.15 -27.24
N ILE A 215 -22.87 2.69 -28.01
CA ILE A 215 -22.91 4.14 -28.34
C ILE A 215 -22.67 4.30 -29.84
N THR A 216 -23.74 4.52 -30.58
CA THR A 216 -23.74 4.89 -31.99
C THR A 216 -23.31 6.36 -32.11
N GLY A 217 -22.00 6.61 -32.17
CA GLY A 217 -21.42 7.88 -32.56
C GLY A 217 -20.43 7.65 -33.72
N PRO A 218 -20.26 8.61 -34.65
CA PRO A 218 -19.40 8.40 -35.82
C PRO A 218 -17.96 8.18 -35.36
N GLN A 219 -17.46 6.98 -35.62
CA GLN A 219 -16.12 6.52 -35.30
C GLN A 219 -15.11 7.37 -36.08
N VAL A 220 -14.50 8.35 -35.41
CA VAL A 220 -13.38 9.09 -35.99
C VAL A 220 -12.14 8.22 -35.81
N ASP A 221 -11.59 7.78 -36.93
CA ASP A 221 -10.38 6.95 -36.95
C ASP A 221 -9.22 7.69 -36.24
N PRO A 222 -8.70 7.17 -35.12
CA PRO A 222 -7.59 7.80 -34.40
C PRO A 222 -6.30 7.89 -35.23
N LEU A 223 -6.19 7.11 -36.32
CA LEU A 223 -5.07 7.20 -37.26
C LEU A 223 -5.16 8.40 -38.22
N ALA A 224 -6.32 9.04 -38.34
CA ALA A 224 -6.53 10.14 -39.30
C ALA A 224 -5.76 11.44 -38.99
N LYS A 225 -5.18 11.58 -37.79
CA LYS A 225 -4.42 12.78 -37.36
C LYS A 225 -2.90 12.61 -37.40
N LEU A 226 -2.39 11.49 -37.91
CA LEU A 226 -0.94 11.29 -38.01
C LEU A 226 -0.40 11.99 -39.26
N SER A 227 0.76 12.64 -39.14
CA SER A 227 1.46 13.27 -40.27
C SER A 227 2.13 12.25 -41.20
N PHE A 228 1.99 10.96 -40.90
CA PHE A 228 2.49 9.83 -41.67
C PHE A 228 1.52 8.66 -41.54
N ASN A 229 1.40 7.86 -42.60
CA ASN A 229 0.50 6.72 -42.63
C ASN A 229 1.15 5.52 -41.92
N LEU A 230 0.51 5.01 -40.86
CA LEU A 230 0.91 3.78 -40.19
C LEU A 230 0.28 2.52 -40.80
N SER A 231 -0.76 2.69 -41.62
CA SER A 231 -1.41 1.60 -42.33
C SER A 231 -0.78 1.43 -43.71
N LEU A 232 -0.48 0.19 -44.07
CA LEU A 232 -0.05 -0.15 -45.43
C LEU A 232 -1.29 -0.33 -46.30
N THR A 233 -1.28 0.22 -47.51
CA THR A 233 -2.28 -0.14 -48.52
C THR A 233 -2.11 -1.61 -48.91
N GLU A 234 -3.14 -2.21 -49.51
CA GLU A 234 -3.07 -3.63 -49.90
C GLU A 234 -1.94 -3.88 -50.91
N THR A 235 -1.71 -2.92 -51.81
CA THR A 235 -0.58 -2.94 -52.76
C THR A 235 0.79 -2.86 -52.05
N GLU A 236 0.91 -2.10 -50.97
CA GLU A 236 2.15 -2.00 -50.19
C GLU A 236 2.40 -3.24 -49.34
N LYS A 237 1.34 -3.89 -48.83
CA LYS A 237 1.47 -5.18 -48.14
C LYS A 237 1.94 -6.29 -49.08
N GLU A 238 1.38 -6.34 -50.28
CA GLU A 238 1.82 -7.28 -51.33
C GLU A 238 3.26 -7.00 -51.75
N ALA A 239 3.63 -5.73 -51.91
CA ALA A 239 5.02 -5.37 -52.20
C ALA A 239 5.96 -5.81 -51.07
N ARG A 240 5.59 -5.57 -49.80
CA ARG A 240 6.38 -5.97 -48.64
C ARG A 240 6.55 -7.49 -48.53
N SER A 241 5.52 -8.28 -48.84
CA SER A 241 5.62 -9.75 -48.78
C SER A 241 6.52 -10.34 -49.88
N GLN A 242 6.70 -9.62 -50.99
CA GLN A 242 7.58 -9.99 -52.10
C GLN A 242 9.05 -9.60 -51.87
N VAL A 243 9.35 -8.76 -50.86
CA VAL A 243 10.73 -8.35 -50.55
C VAL A 243 11.49 -9.51 -49.90
N LYS A 244 12.42 -10.10 -50.65
CA LYS A 244 13.33 -11.13 -50.14
C LYS A 244 14.35 -10.52 -49.18
N LEU A 245 14.33 -10.96 -47.92
CA LEU A 245 15.22 -10.43 -46.89
C LEU A 245 16.63 -11.02 -47.03
N PRO A 246 17.70 -10.19 -47.10
CA PRO A 246 19.06 -10.65 -47.45
C PRO A 246 19.67 -11.72 -46.53
N TYR A 247 19.18 -11.86 -45.30
CA TYR A 247 19.76 -12.73 -44.26
C TYR A 247 18.83 -13.85 -43.79
N ILE A 248 17.62 -13.95 -44.35
CA ILE A 248 16.71 -15.07 -44.05
C ILE A 248 16.92 -16.10 -45.15
N LYS A 249 17.62 -17.18 -44.82
CA LYS A 249 17.86 -18.30 -45.74
C LYS A 249 16.53 -19.04 -45.97
N ASP A 250 16.21 -19.29 -47.24
CA ASP A 250 15.03 -20.06 -47.63
C ASP A 250 15.12 -21.47 -47.00
N ILE A 251 14.07 -21.86 -46.28
CA ILE A 251 13.98 -23.11 -45.48
C ILE A 251 14.13 -24.38 -46.35
N GLU A 252 14.04 -24.24 -47.67
CA GLU A 252 14.19 -25.34 -48.64
C GLU A 252 15.64 -25.69 -48.97
N THR A 253 16.63 -24.94 -48.48
CA THR A 253 18.03 -25.39 -48.50
C THR A 253 18.31 -26.16 -47.21
N GLU A 254 18.23 -27.48 -47.31
CA GLU A 254 18.42 -28.42 -46.22
C GLU A 254 19.64 -28.14 -45.32
N ILE A 255 19.37 -28.14 -44.00
CA ILE A 255 20.09 -28.89 -42.97
C ILE A 255 21.62 -28.65 -42.90
N SER A 256 22.06 -27.58 -42.22
CA SER A 256 23.37 -27.63 -41.52
C SER A 256 23.59 -26.54 -40.46
N SER A 257 22.56 -26.13 -39.71
CA SER A 257 22.80 -25.32 -38.50
C SER A 257 21.89 -25.75 -37.37
N ARG A 258 21.95 -27.04 -37.03
CA ARG A 258 21.61 -27.44 -35.66
C ARG A 258 22.76 -26.96 -34.78
N ILE A 259 22.45 -26.01 -33.89
CA ILE A 259 23.36 -25.69 -32.79
C ILE A 259 23.30 -26.91 -31.86
N ILE A 260 24.27 -27.81 -32.01
CA ILE A 260 24.45 -28.95 -31.12
C ILE A 260 25.38 -28.45 -30.02
N TYR A 261 24.81 -28.20 -28.85
CA TYR A 261 25.59 -27.92 -27.66
C TYR A 261 26.28 -29.21 -27.21
N GLN A 262 27.62 -29.19 -27.11
CA GLN A 262 28.41 -30.22 -26.45
C GLN A 262 28.97 -29.61 -25.18
N PRO A 263 28.60 -30.12 -23.99
CA PRO A 263 29.19 -29.66 -22.74
C PRO A 263 30.70 -29.89 -22.78
N ASP A 264 31.49 -28.88 -22.43
CA ASP A 264 32.94 -29.00 -22.28
C ASP A 264 33.35 -29.15 -20.80
N GLU A 265 34.60 -29.52 -20.54
CA GLU A 265 35.10 -29.74 -19.17
C GLU A 265 35.13 -28.45 -18.31
N ALA A 266 34.80 -27.29 -18.89
CA ALA A 266 34.69 -26.01 -18.20
C ALA A 266 33.23 -25.56 -18.02
N ASP A 267 32.26 -26.32 -18.53
CA ASP A 267 30.87 -26.21 -18.11
C ASP A 267 30.75 -26.77 -16.70
N ASP A 268 30.92 -25.89 -15.72
CA ASP A 268 30.57 -26.13 -14.31
C ASP A 268 29.05 -26.31 -14.20
N ILE A 269 28.56 -27.47 -14.63
CA ILE A 269 27.26 -27.99 -14.19
C ILE A 269 27.46 -28.34 -12.72
N ASP A 270 27.22 -27.36 -11.87
CA ASP A 270 27.13 -27.54 -10.44
C ASP A 270 25.93 -28.45 -10.15
N ASP A 271 26.21 -29.68 -9.69
CA ASP A 271 25.21 -30.64 -9.25
C ASP A 271 24.68 -30.32 -7.83
N GLU A 272 25.14 -29.25 -7.16
CA GLU A 272 24.49 -28.73 -5.96
C GLU A 272 23.12 -28.15 -6.34
N ASP A 273 22.08 -28.96 -6.15
CA ASP A 273 20.70 -28.51 -6.19
C ASP A 273 20.50 -27.47 -5.06
N PRO A 274 20.29 -26.18 -5.38
CA PRO A 274 20.14 -25.13 -4.37
C PRO A 274 18.87 -25.30 -3.52
N ASP A 275 18.01 -26.27 -3.87
CA ASP A 275 16.81 -26.61 -3.14
C ASP A 275 17.01 -27.75 -2.10
N GLU A 276 18.19 -28.42 -2.02
CA GLU A 276 18.44 -29.51 -1.05
C GLU A 276 18.44 -29.05 0.42
N ASP A 277 18.73 -27.77 0.67
CA ASP A 277 18.76 -27.18 2.02
C ASP A 277 17.37 -26.67 2.49
N LEU A 278 16.33 -26.80 1.66
CA LEU A 278 15.01 -26.19 1.90
C LEU A 278 14.05 -27.02 2.77
N ASP A 279 14.48 -28.15 3.32
CA ASP A 279 13.71 -28.94 4.29
C ASP A 279 14.02 -28.51 5.75
N ILE A 280 13.46 -27.35 6.17
CA ILE A 280 13.37 -26.91 7.58
C ILE A 280 12.01 -26.30 7.93
#